data_AF-A0A351ACP5-F1
#
_entry.id   AF-A0A351ACP5-F1
#
_cell.length_a   1.000
_cell.length_b   1.000
_cell.length_c   1.000
_cell.angle_alpha   90.00
_cell.angle_beta   90.00
_cell.angle_gamma   90.00
#
_symmetry.space_group_name_H-M   'P 1'
#
loop_
_entity.id
_entity.type
_entity.pdbx_description
1 polymer ?
#
loop_
_entity_poly.entity_id
_entity_poly.type
_entity_poly.pdbx_seq_one_letter_code
_entity_poly.pdbx_strand_id
1 'polypeptide(L)'
;MLQARVRAMTESGRVPVSRSEGWRLETPEGESHLVWEDGQLLASQWGGVRFTPPLILIPSTEQAQWTGTMGWPGAETKATASITRNVVQELWRGSERDLHEVIHTFQGETSMRIDSAYLRGVGLIRQDVYENDLQVRRLRLLARDAGETATKDSAKDPK
;
A
#
# COMPACT_ATOMS: atom_id res chain seq x y z
N MET A 1 -16.00 -17.51 -12.32
CA MET A 1 -15.72 -16.07 -12.39
C MET A 1 -15.53 -15.55 -10.96
N LEU A 2 -14.32 -15.11 -10.58
CA LEU A 2 -14.14 -14.38 -9.32
C LEU A 2 -14.69 -12.96 -9.52
N GLN A 3 -15.74 -12.59 -8.80
CA GLN A 3 -16.20 -11.20 -8.77
C GLN A 3 -15.19 -10.36 -7.96
N ALA A 4 -14.68 -9.28 -8.57
CA ALA A 4 -13.88 -8.30 -7.86
C ALA A 4 -14.79 -7.57 -6.83
N ARG A 5 -14.46 -7.67 -5.54
CA ARG A 5 -15.15 -6.90 -4.50
C ARG A 5 -14.55 -5.50 -4.45
N VAL A 6 -15.32 -4.49 -4.87
CA VAL A 6 -14.96 -3.08 -4.66
C VAL A 6 -15.21 -2.73 -3.21
N ARG A 7 -14.20 -2.18 -2.52
CA ARG A 7 -14.32 -1.78 -1.11
C ARG A 7 -13.69 -0.41 -0.91
N ALA A 8 -14.34 0.43 -0.11
CA ALA A 8 -13.84 1.76 0.23
C ALA A 8 -12.81 1.67 1.37
N MET A 9 -11.81 2.54 1.31
CA MET A 9 -10.87 2.82 2.38
C MET A 9 -11.22 4.19 2.97
N THR A 10 -11.30 4.27 4.29
CA THR A 10 -11.62 5.52 5.00
C THR A 10 -10.48 5.90 5.94
N GLU A 11 -10.11 7.17 5.93
CA GLU A 11 -9.26 7.75 6.97
C GLU A 11 -10.12 7.94 8.22
N SER A 12 -9.68 7.40 9.36
CA SER A 12 -10.47 7.44 10.61
C SER A 12 -9.80 8.24 11.74
N GLY A 13 -8.64 8.84 11.49
CA GLY A 13 -7.99 9.79 12.40
C GLY A 13 -6.47 9.67 12.48
N ARG A 14 -5.89 10.33 13.49
CA ARG A 14 -4.45 10.32 13.79
C ARG A 14 -4.13 9.24 14.83
N VAL A 15 -2.96 8.61 14.72
CA VAL A 15 -2.53 7.55 15.65
C VAL A 15 -1.00 7.53 15.78
N PRO A 16 -0.43 7.24 16.96
CA PRO A 16 1.00 7.01 17.08
C PRO A 16 1.45 5.81 16.25
N VAL A 17 2.52 5.97 15.45
CA VAL A 17 3.05 4.89 14.60
C VAL A 17 4.50 4.58 14.96
N SER A 18 5.34 5.59 15.01
CA SER A 18 6.76 5.51 15.35
C SER A 18 7.02 6.55 16.44
N ARG A 19 8.04 7.40 16.27
CA ARG A 19 8.30 8.60 17.08
C ARG A 19 7.30 9.73 16.78
N SER A 20 6.58 9.61 15.67
CA SER A 20 5.63 10.59 15.16
C SER A 20 4.19 10.06 15.12
N GLU A 21 3.24 10.99 15.15
CA GLU A 21 1.84 10.71 14.83
C GLU A 21 1.65 10.49 13.33
N GLY A 22 1.01 9.38 12.98
CA GLY A 22 0.59 9.02 11.63
C GLY A 22 -0.93 9.07 11.46
N TRP A 23 -1.39 8.29 10.50
CA TRP A 23 -2.78 8.19 10.08
C TRP A 23 -3.29 6.77 10.29
N ARG A 24 -4.55 6.67 10.73
CA ARG A 24 -5.30 5.43 10.80
C ARG A 24 -6.19 5.32 9.57
N LEU A 25 -5.95 4.27 8.80
CA LEU A 25 -6.75 3.89 7.64
C LEU A 25 -7.53 2.64 8.00
N GLU A 26 -8.84 2.71 7.86
CA GLU A 26 -9.73 1.58 8.04
C GLU A 26 -10.03 0.96 6.69
N THR A 27 -9.74 -0.34 6.58
CA THR A 27 -10.19 -1.17 5.47
C THR A 27 -11.03 -2.33 6.01
N PRO A 28 -11.87 -2.96 5.18
CA PRO A 28 -12.62 -4.14 5.61
C PRO A 28 -11.75 -5.35 5.98
N GLU A 29 -10.47 -5.34 5.60
CA GLU A 29 -9.46 -6.33 5.95
C GLU A 29 -8.75 -6.01 7.27
N GLY A 30 -9.00 -4.83 7.84
CA GLY A 30 -8.43 -4.37 9.10
C GLY A 30 -7.85 -2.98 9.00
N GLU A 31 -7.21 -2.55 10.08
CA GLU A 31 -6.67 -1.21 10.18
C GLU A 31 -5.21 -1.17 9.73
N SER A 32 -4.82 -0.04 9.15
CA SER A 32 -3.44 0.29 8.86
C SER A 32 -3.06 1.60 9.53
N HIS A 33 -1.92 1.63 10.20
CA HIS A 33 -1.40 2.78 10.94
C HIS A 33 -0.10 3.22 10.28
N LEU A 34 -0.14 4.34 9.55
CA LEU A 34 0.91 4.73 8.61
C LEU A 34 1.49 6.10 8.93
N VAL A 35 2.80 6.28 8.81
CA VAL A 35 3.45 7.60 8.94
C VAL A 35 4.56 7.76 7.90
N TRP A 36 4.68 8.97 7.36
CA TRP A 36 5.89 9.37 6.63
C TRP A 36 6.87 10.00 7.62
N GLU A 37 8.06 9.42 7.73
CA GLU A 37 9.12 9.86 8.64
C GLU A 37 10.47 9.67 7.95
N ASP A 38 11.35 10.68 7.96
CA ASP A 38 12.70 10.63 7.38
C ASP A 38 12.78 10.10 5.93
N GLY A 39 11.79 10.46 5.11
CA GLY A 39 11.70 10.03 3.70
C GLY A 39 11.26 8.57 3.51
N GLN A 40 10.78 7.92 4.58
CA GLN A 40 10.27 6.56 4.58
C GLN A 40 8.78 6.53 4.90
N LEU A 41 8.06 5.59 4.30
CA LEU A 41 6.71 5.26 4.74
C LEU A 41 6.80 4.08 5.72
N LEU A 42 6.34 4.28 6.94
CA LEU A 42 6.37 3.27 8.01
C LEU A 42 4.95 2.81 8.37
N ALA A 43 4.83 1.57 8.85
CA ALA A 43 3.58 1.00 9.32
C ALA A 43 3.75 0.23 10.64
N SER A 44 3.08 0.67 11.71
CA SER A 44 2.99 -0.10 12.97
C SER A 44 1.90 -1.16 12.89
N GLN A 45 0.93 -0.97 11.99
CA GLN A 45 -0.07 -1.96 11.63
C GLN A 45 -0.36 -1.90 10.13
N TRP A 46 -0.48 -3.04 9.47
CA TRP A 46 -0.81 -3.11 8.05
C TRP A 46 -1.59 -4.39 7.72
N GLY A 47 -2.78 -4.23 7.14
CA GLY A 47 -3.64 -5.37 6.81
C GLY A 47 -3.99 -6.24 8.02
N GLY A 48 -4.18 -5.61 9.19
CA GLY A 48 -4.47 -6.29 10.47
C GLY A 48 -3.27 -6.92 11.17
N VAL A 49 -2.07 -6.88 10.58
CA VAL A 49 -0.82 -7.37 11.20
C VAL A 49 -0.11 -6.23 11.89
N ARG A 50 0.29 -6.42 13.15
CA ARG A 50 1.10 -5.46 13.91
C ARG A 50 2.58 -5.73 13.73
N PHE A 51 3.38 -4.67 13.64
CA PHE A 51 4.83 -4.75 13.44
C PHE A 51 5.54 -4.00 14.56
N THR A 52 6.47 -4.67 15.24
CA THR A 52 7.33 -4.05 16.26
C THR A 52 8.80 -4.42 15.98
N PRO A 53 9.68 -3.46 15.60
CA PRO A 53 9.38 -2.05 15.33
C PRO A 53 8.50 -1.87 14.08
N PRO A 54 7.96 -0.66 13.79
CA PRO A 54 7.19 -0.40 12.59
C PRO A 54 7.89 -0.89 11.32
N LEU A 55 7.14 -1.50 10.42
CA LEU A 55 7.62 -2.00 9.13
C LEU A 55 7.88 -0.83 8.17
N ILE A 56 8.98 -0.89 7.44
CA ILE A 56 9.28 0.07 6.37
C ILE A 56 8.51 -0.33 5.12
N LEU A 57 7.42 0.36 4.77
CA LEU A 57 6.64 0.11 3.55
C LEU A 57 7.27 0.70 2.30
N ILE A 58 7.92 1.85 2.41
CA ILE A 58 8.69 2.48 1.33
C ILE A 58 10.02 2.96 1.94
N PRO A 59 11.16 2.35 1.59
CA PRO A 59 12.46 2.80 2.10
C PRO A 59 12.93 4.08 1.40
N SER A 60 13.75 4.86 2.10
CA SER A 60 14.41 6.06 1.57
C SER A 60 15.57 5.73 0.62
N THR A 61 16.11 4.52 0.71
CA THR A 61 17.14 3.93 -0.15
C THR A 61 16.56 2.84 -1.06
N GLU A 62 17.33 2.36 -2.03
CA GLU A 62 16.92 1.26 -2.92
C GLU A 62 16.81 -0.09 -2.18
N GLN A 63 17.54 -0.24 -1.08
CA GLN A 63 17.54 -1.46 -0.28
C GLN A 63 17.46 -1.10 1.21
N ALA A 64 16.71 -1.90 1.96
CA ALA A 64 16.63 -1.82 3.41
C ALA A 64 16.44 -3.21 4.01
N GLN A 65 16.69 -3.32 5.31
CA GLN A 65 16.44 -4.51 6.10
C GLN A 65 15.56 -4.13 7.29
N TRP A 66 14.70 -5.06 7.69
CA TRP A 66 13.88 -4.93 8.87
C TRP A 66 13.98 -6.22 9.70
N THR A 67 14.07 -6.07 11.01
CA THR A 67 14.05 -7.19 11.96
C THR A 67 13.09 -6.82 13.07
N GLY A 68 12.15 -7.70 13.37
CA GLY A 68 11.16 -7.42 14.37
C GLY A 68 10.24 -8.57 14.62
N THR A 69 9.04 -8.22 15.06
CA THR A 69 8.00 -9.17 15.41
C THR A 69 6.71 -8.78 14.71
N MET A 70 6.04 -9.80 14.15
CA MET A 70 4.77 -9.70 13.46
C MET A 70 3.69 -10.32 14.34
N GLY A 71 2.62 -9.58 14.61
CA GLY A 71 1.53 -9.99 15.48
C GLY A 71 0.18 -10.02 14.77
N TRP A 72 -0.52 -11.13 14.87
CA TRP A 72 -1.92 -11.32 14.49
C TRP A 72 -2.77 -11.49 15.76
N PRO A 73 -4.11 -11.43 15.67
CA PRO A 73 -4.97 -11.84 16.77
C PRO A 73 -4.66 -13.29 17.22
N GLY A 74 -4.08 -13.45 18.41
CA GLY A 74 -3.79 -14.76 19.01
C GLY A 74 -2.46 -15.41 18.59
N ALA A 75 -1.64 -14.76 17.74
CA ALA A 75 -0.36 -15.31 17.31
C ALA A 75 0.69 -14.20 17.12
N GLU A 76 1.96 -14.51 17.39
CA GLU A 76 3.08 -13.59 17.21
C GLU A 76 4.31 -14.39 16.76
N THR A 77 5.08 -13.86 15.81
CA THR A 77 6.30 -14.51 15.33
C THR A 77 7.41 -13.51 15.04
N LYS A 78 8.66 -13.92 15.26
CA LYS A 78 9.83 -13.13 14.89
C LYS A 78 10.10 -13.30 13.39
N ALA A 79 10.44 -12.20 12.73
CA ALA A 79 10.76 -12.22 11.31
C ALA A 79 11.84 -11.18 10.98
N THR A 80 12.56 -11.47 9.90
CA THR A 80 13.38 -10.49 9.19
C THR A 80 12.75 -10.23 7.83
N ALA A 81 12.98 -9.06 7.26
CA ALA A 81 12.56 -8.73 5.91
C ALA A 81 13.66 -8.02 5.15
N SER A 82 13.95 -8.52 3.94
CA SER A 82 14.69 -7.76 2.94
C SER A 82 13.71 -6.94 2.11
N ILE A 83 14.04 -5.67 1.90
CA ILE A 83 13.15 -4.70 1.27
C ILE A 83 13.91 -4.07 0.12
N THR A 84 13.37 -4.19 -1.09
CA THR A 84 13.92 -3.53 -2.28
C THR A 84 12.92 -2.51 -2.81
N ARG A 85 13.42 -1.38 -3.30
CA ARG A 85 12.64 -0.33 -3.94
C ARG A 85 13.27 0.00 -5.27
N ASN A 86 12.46 -0.12 -6.32
CA ASN A 86 12.77 0.34 -7.66
C ASN A 86 11.85 1.53 -8.00
N VAL A 87 12.38 2.53 -8.69
CA VAL A 87 11.59 3.70 -9.13
C VAL A 87 11.62 3.75 -10.64
N VAL A 88 10.44 3.68 -11.25
CA VAL A 88 10.25 3.75 -12.70
C VAL A 88 9.29 4.87 -13.04
N GLN A 89 9.38 5.38 -14.27
CA GLN A 89 8.36 6.30 -14.80
C GLN A 89 7.18 5.50 -15.34
N GLU A 90 5.97 5.86 -14.92
CA GLU A 90 4.72 5.25 -15.38
C GLU A 90 3.81 6.35 -15.94
N LEU A 91 3.22 6.12 -17.12
CA LEU A 91 2.21 7.01 -17.68
C LEU A 91 0.87 6.78 -16.97
N TRP A 92 0.48 7.72 -16.10
CA TRP A 92 -0.77 7.64 -15.37
C TRP A 92 -1.70 8.79 -15.73
N ARG A 93 -2.85 8.47 -16.36
CA ARG A 93 -3.89 9.44 -16.77
C ARG A 93 -3.32 10.61 -17.59
N GLY A 94 -2.40 10.31 -18.51
CA GLY A 94 -1.82 11.29 -19.43
C GLY A 94 -0.65 12.11 -18.85
N SER A 95 -0.13 11.74 -17.68
CA SER A 95 1.09 12.36 -17.12
C SER A 95 2.04 11.30 -16.61
N GLU A 96 3.33 11.46 -16.89
CA GLU A 96 4.38 10.62 -16.31
C GLU A 96 4.48 10.89 -14.80
N ARG A 97 4.60 9.82 -14.02
CA ARG A 97 4.75 9.88 -12.57
C ARG A 97 5.70 8.80 -12.10
N ASP A 98 6.38 9.10 -10.99
CA ASP A 98 7.19 8.12 -10.27
C ASP A 98 6.30 7.00 -9.71
N LEU A 99 6.57 5.78 -10.17
CA LEU A 99 6.05 4.54 -9.62
C LEU A 99 7.14 3.91 -8.76
N HIS A 100 6.86 3.77 -7.47
CA HIS A 100 7.72 3.06 -6.53
C HIS A 100 7.25 1.60 -6.43
N GLU A 101 7.99 0.70 -7.04
CA GLU A 101 7.82 -0.74 -6.85
C GLU A 101 8.63 -1.15 -5.63
N VAL A 102 7.97 -1.68 -4.61
CA VAL A 102 8.60 -2.11 -3.36
C VAL A 102 8.30 -3.57 -3.12
N ILE A 103 9.34 -4.38 -2.94
CA ILE A 103 9.22 -5.80 -2.64
C ILE A 103 9.71 -6.04 -1.22
N HIS A 104 8.86 -6.62 -0.38
CA HIS A 104 9.19 -7.11 0.95
C HIS A 104 9.29 -8.63 0.91
N THR A 105 10.45 -9.19 1.26
CA THR A 105 10.62 -10.65 1.41
C THR A 105 10.89 -10.97 2.86
N PHE A 106 9.89 -11.55 3.53
CA PHE A 106 9.95 -11.93 4.93
C PHE A 106 10.51 -13.34 5.09
N GLN A 107 11.43 -13.51 6.04
CA GLN A 107 11.95 -14.80 6.47
C GLN A 107 11.54 -15.02 7.94
N GLY A 108 10.88 -16.16 8.18
CA GLY A 108 10.41 -16.61 9.48
C GLY A 108 10.03 -18.08 9.38
N GLU A 109 9.04 -18.53 10.17
CA GLU A 109 8.49 -19.89 10.05
C GLU A 109 7.83 -20.15 8.68
N THR A 110 7.25 -19.11 8.08
CA THR A 110 6.66 -19.14 6.75
C THR A 110 7.30 -18.04 5.89
N SER A 111 7.61 -18.37 4.63
CA SER A 111 8.09 -17.37 3.67
C SER A 111 6.90 -16.56 3.15
N MET A 112 6.98 -15.23 3.28
CA MET A 112 5.98 -14.32 2.76
C MET A 112 6.66 -13.27 1.89
N ARG A 113 6.11 -13.00 0.71
CA ARG A 113 6.55 -11.92 -0.16
C ARG A 113 5.40 -10.96 -0.47
N ILE A 114 5.65 -9.67 -0.38
CA ILE A 114 4.68 -8.63 -0.71
C ILE A 114 5.26 -7.71 -1.78
N ASP A 115 4.62 -7.67 -2.94
CA ASP A 115 4.99 -6.82 -4.07
C ASP A 115 4.01 -5.66 -4.14
N SER A 116 4.47 -4.47 -3.77
CA SER A 116 3.66 -3.24 -3.72
C SER A 116 4.06 -2.27 -4.81
N ALA A 117 3.10 -1.58 -5.40
CA ALA A 117 3.35 -0.47 -6.33
C ALA A 117 2.64 0.78 -5.83
N TYR A 118 3.43 1.82 -5.54
CA TYR A 118 2.96 3.11 -5.04
C TYR A 118 3.20 4.19 -6.07
N LEU A 119 2.15 4.87 -6.48
CA LEU A 119 2.25 5.97 -7.42
C LEU A 119 2.26 7.31 -6.67
N ARG A 120 3.23 8.17 -6.97
CA ARG A 120 3.37 9.47 -6.31
C ARG A 120 2.11 10.32 -6.46
N GLY A 121 1.62 10.86 -5.34
CA GLY A 121 0.40 11.66 -5.26
C GLY A 121 -0.91 10.86 -5.38
N VAL A 122 -0.84 9.53 -5.44
CA VAL A 122 -2.03 8.65 -5.47
C VAL A 122 -1.98 7.63 -4.33
N GLY A 123 -0.82 7.06 -4.04
CA GLY A 123 -0.64 6.03 -3.01
C GLY A 123 -0.56 4.62 -3.60
N LEU A 124 -0.97 3.61 -2.82
CA LEU A 124 -0.91 2.21 -3.23
C LEU A 124 -1.88 1.92 -4.38
N ILE A 125 -1.35 1.52 -5.55
CA ILE A 125 -2.15 1.19 -6.73
C ILE A 125 -2.22 -0.31 -7.03
N ARG A 126 -1.25 -1.09 -6.53
CA ARG A 126 -1.21 -2.55 -6.63
C ARG A 126 -0.53 -3.13 -5.41
N GLN A 127 -1.04 -4.26 -4.92
CA GLN A 127 -0.33 -5.12 -3.98
C GLN A 127 -0.61 -6.57 -4.31
N ASP A 128 0.44 -7.37 -4.46
CA ASP A 128 0.36 -8.81 -4.57
C ASP A 128 1.03 -9.45 -3.34
N VAL A 129 0.38 -10.43 -2.72
CA VAL A 129 0.91 -11.16 -1.56
C VAL A 129 1.08 -12.62 -1.93
N TYR A 130 2.26 -13.15 -1.60
CA TYR A 130 2.65 -14.52 -1.82
C TYR A 130 3.01 -15.17 -0.49
N GLU A 131 2.54 -16.39 -0.26
CA GLU A 131 2.93 -17.24 0.86
C GLU A 131 3.47 -18.55 0.28
N ASN A 132 4.72 -18.90 0.60
CA ASN A 132 5.41 -20.06 0.02
C ASN A 132 5.28 -20.11 -1.52
N ASP A 133 5.54 -18.97 -2.17
CA ASP A 133 5.45 -18.73 -3.62
C ASP A 133 4.04 -18.83 -4.25
N LEU A 134 3.00 -19.16 -3.47
CA LEU A 134 1.63 -19.14 -3.93
C LEU A 134 1.04 -17.74 -3.76
N GLN A 135 0.49 -17.16 -4.83
CA GLN A 135 -0.22 -15.88 -4.73
C GLN A 135 -1.54 -16.07 -3.97
N VAL A 136 -1.58 -15.57 -2.74
CA VAL A 136 -2.76 -15.68 -1.86
C VAL A 136 -3.66 -14.44 -1.92
N ARG A 137 -3.13 -13.29 -2.33
CA ARG A 137 -3.90 -12.03 -2.40
C ARG A 137 -3.42 -11.11 -3.52
N ARG A 138 -4.38 -10.36 -4.08
CA ARG A 138 -4.17 -9.26 -5.02
C ARG A 138 -5.10 -8.12 -4.70
N LEU A 139 -4.55 -6.93 -4.56
CA LEU A 139 -5.27 -5.66 -4.47
C LEU A 139 -4.85 -4.78 -5.65
N ARG A 140 -5.83 -4.08 -6.24
CA ARG A 140 -5.58 -3.09 -7.29
C ARG A 140 -6.51 -1.90 -7.09
N LEU A 141 -5.97 -0.70 -7.29
CA LEU A 141 -6.79 0.49 -7.40
C LEU A 141 -7.62 0.38 -8.66
N LEU A 142 -8.94 0.30 -8.49
CA LEU A 142 -9.87 0.47 -9.59
C LEU A 142 -10.03 1.97 -9.79
N ALA A 143 -9.76 2.44 -11.00
CA ALA A 143 -10.09 3.82 -11.35
C ALA A 143 -11.59 4.01 -11.07
N ARG A 144 -11.95 5.03 -10.29
CA ARG A 144 -13.30 5.61 -10.44
C ARG A 144 -13.38 6.07 -11.88
N ASP A 145 -14.35 5.57 -12.64
CA ASP A 145 -14.63 6.06 -13.98
C ASP A 145 -14.68 7.58 -13.94
N ALA A 146 -13.94 8.22 -14.85
CA ALA A 146 -14.13 9.62 -15.14
C ALA A 146 -15.49 9.74 -15.84
N GLY A 147 -16.55 9.85 -15.03
CA GLY A 147 -17.93 9.75 -15.48
C GLY A 147 -18.88 10.63 -14.69
N GLU A 148 -18.43 11.81 -14.25
CA GLU A 148 -19.31 12.89 -13.79
C GLU A 148 -18.64 14.25 -14.02
N THR A 149 -18.53 14.61 -15.30
CA THR A 149 -18.83 15.95 -15.84
C THR A 149 -18.76 15.85 -17.36
N ALA A 150 -19.78 15.20 -17.95
CA ALA A 150 -20.11 15.39 -19.34
C ALA A 150 -21.36 16.29 -19.40
N THR A 151 -21.16 17.59 -19.20
CA THR A 151 -22.04 18.61 -19.80
C THR A 151 -21.23 19.31 -20.87
N LYS A 152 -21.15 18.63 -22.03
CA LYS A 152 -21.09 19.30 -23.32
C LYS A 152 -22.43 20.00 -23.47
N ASP A 153 -22.49 21.30 -23.21
CA ASP A 153 -23.53 22.14 -23.81
C ASP A 153 -22.88 22.97 -24.91
N SER A 154 -22.69 22.31 -26.06
CA SER A 154 -22.48 23.02 -27.32
C SER A 154 -23.88 23.37 -27.84
N ALA A 155 -24.47 24.42 -27.28
CA ALA A 155 -25.62 25.05 -27.90
C ALA A 155 -25.16 25.62 -29.25
N LYS A 156 -25.67 24.99 -30.31
CA LYS A 156 -25.66 25.50 -31.67
C LYS A 156 -26.43 26.82 -31.68
N ASP A 157 -25.81 27.89 -32.15
CA ASP A 157 -26.53 29.02 -32.73
C ASP A 157 -27.01 28.61 -34.14
N PRO A 158 -28.32 28.61 -34.43
CA PRO A 158 -28.81 28.61 -35.79
C PRO A 158 -28.91 30.06 -36.30
N LYS A 159 -28.19 30.32 -37.41
CA LYS A 159 -28.35 31.39 -38.42
C LYS A 159 -28.92 32.75 -38.01
#